data_AF-A0A178TMK4-F1
#
_entry.id   AF-A0A178TMK4-F1
#
_cell.length_a   1.000
_cell.length_b   1.000
_cell.length_c   1.000
_cell.angle_alpha   90.00
_cell.angle_beta   90.00
_cell.angle_gamma   90.00
#
_symmetry.space_group_name_H-M   'P 1'
#
loop_
_entity.id
_entity.type
_entity.pdbx_description
1 polymer ?
#
loop_
_entity_poly.entity_id
_entity_poly.type
_entity_poly.pdbx_seq_one_letter_code
_entity_poly.pdbx_strand_id
1 'polypeptide(L)'
;MHKPVITIVAMSVQPFDHVILEEVNVYERQNRLTISMTISVKLHGNMLTLCERIQKQVIDDIYDMTGKEVVSVHLYVRRLIDGKNA
;
A
#
# COMPACT_ATOMS: atom_id res chain seq x y z
N MET A 1 10.38 4.30 -29.20
CA MET A 1 10.67 4.28 -27.75
C MET A 1 9.62 3.43 -27.05
N HIS A 2 10.00 2.27 -26.52
CA HIS A 2 9.09 1.50 -25.66
C HIS A 2 9.07 2.15 -24.28
N LYS A 3 7.87 2.52 -23.80
CA LYS A 3 7.69 2.91 -22.41
C LYS A 3 7.83 1.65 -21.56
N PRO A 4 8.70 1.62 -20.55
CA PRO A 4 8.77 0.47 -19.65
C PRO A 4 7.42 0.28 -18.96
N VAL A 5 6.90 -0.94 -19.01
CA VAL A 5 5.73 -1.34 -18.21
C VAL A 5 6.27 -1.74 -16.85
N ILE A 6 5.83 -1.03 -15.80
CA ILE A 6 6.15 -1.37 -14.42
C ILE A 6 4.97 -2.15 -13.86
N THR A 7 5.19 -3.42 -13.51
CA THR A 7 4.21 -4.26 -12.81
C THR A 7 4.66 -4.38 -11.35
N ILE A 8 3.86 -3.83 -10.42
CA ILE A 8 4.10 -3.95 -8.99
C ILE A 8 3.16 -5.03 -8.46
N VAL A 9 3.75 -6.11 -7.93
CA VAL A 9 3.00 -7.17 -7.24
C VAL A 9 3.21 -6.98 -5.75
N ALA A 10 2.16 -6.60 -5.05
CA ALA A 10 2.19 -6.45 -3.60
C ALA A 10 1.61 -7.70 -2.94
N MET A 11 2.40 -8.34 -2.09
CA MET A 11 2.01 -9.51 -1.32
C MET A 11 2.18 -9.18 0.16
N SER A 12 1.12 -9.38 0.96
CA SER A 12 1.26 -9.33 2.42
C SER A 12 2.04 -10.56 2.88
N VAL A 13 3.32 -10.37 3.17
CA VAL A 13 4.13 -11.28 3.98
C VAL A 13 4.21 -10.69 5.38
N GLN A 14 4.48 -11.51 6.40
CA GLN A 14 4.68 -11.02 7.77
C GLN A 14 5.55 -9.76 7.77
N PRO A 15 5.15 -8.69 8.48
CA PRO A 15 4.29 -8.68 9.67
C PRO A 15 2.82 -8.23 9.46
N PHE A 16 2.30 -8.22 8.22
CA PHE A 16 0.98 -7.64 7.93
C PHE A 16 -0.15 -8.68 7.74
N ASP A 17 -0.12 -9.80 8.47
CA ASP A 17 -1.05 -10.94 8.33
C ASP A 17 -2.54 -10.58 8.51
N HIS A 18 -2.82 -9.44 9.14
CA HIS A 18 -4.19 -8.93 9.34
C HIS A 18 -4.59 -7.84 8.33
N VAL A 19 -3.75 -7.56 7.33
CA VAL A 19 -3.94 -6.54 6.29
C VAL A 19 -4.12 -7.24 4.94
N ILE A 20 -5.29 -7.05 4.36
CA ILE A 20 -5.62 -7.50 3.01
C ILE A 20 -5.50 -6.29 2.09
N LEU A 21 -4.63 -6.39 1.09
CA LEU A 21 -4.55 -5.40 0.04
C LEU A 21 -5.64 -5.68 -1.01
N GLU A 22 -6.50 -4.71 -1.25
CA GLU A 22 -7.64 -4.86 -2.18
C GLU A 22 -7.35 -4.24 -3.54
N GLU A 23 -6.83 -3.02 -3.55
CA GLU A 23 -6.62 -2.25 -4.77
C GLU A 23 -5.36 -1.41 -4.65
N VAL A 24 -4.63 -1.27 -5.76
CA VAL A 24 -3.48 -0.38 -5.90
C VAL A 24 -3.59 0.37 -7.21
N ASN A 25 -3.49 1.69 -7.13
CA ASN A 25 -3.38 2.58 -8.27
C ASN A 25 -2.06 3.34 -8.18
N VAL A 26 -1.27 3.29 -9.24
CA VAL A 26 0.02 3.99 -9.32
C VAL A 26 -0.04 5.03 -10.42
N TYR A 27 0.24 6.27 -10.05
CA TYR A 27 0.28 7.40 -10.95
C TYR A 27 1.71 7.93 -11.04
N GLU A 28 2.22 8.08 -12.25
CA GLU A 28 3.53 8.66 -12.49
C GLU A 28 3.41 10.03 -13.14
N ARG A 29 4.09 11.03 -12.56
CA ARG A 29 4.23 12.36 -13.14
C ARG A 29 5.65 12.88 -12.92
N GLN A 30 6.31 13.35 -13.99
CA GLN A 30 7.67 13.90 -13.91
C GLN A 30 8.68 12.96 -13.20
N ASN A 31 8.61 11.66 -13.50
CA ASN A 31 9.45 10.61 -12.90
C ASN A 31 9.28 10.43 -11.38
N ARG A 32 8.14 10.89 -10.84
CA ARG A 32 7.73 10.74 -9.45
C ARG A 32 6.44 9.95 -9.35
N LEU A 33 6.33 9.13 -8.31
CA LEU A 33 5.19 8.24 -8.11
C LEU A 33 4.26 8.76 -7.01
N THR A 34 2.96 8.70 -7.28
CA THR A 34 1.90 8.77 -6.28
C THR A 34 1.17 7.43 -6.29
N ILE A 35 1.05 6.81 -5.13
CA ILE A 35 0.46 5.50 -4.96
C ILE A 35 -0.80 5.64 -4.10
N SER A 36 -1.92 5.10 -4.57
CA SER A 36 -3.16 4.99 -3.79
C SER A 36 -3.47 3.52 -3.57
N MET A 37 -3.71 3.13 -2.32
CA MET A 37 -3.95 1.74 -1.95
C MET A 37 -5.19 1.64 -1.07
N THR A 38 -6.02 0.64 -1.34
CA THR A 38 -7.13 0.27 -0.47
C THR A 38 -6.73 -0.98 0.31
N ILE A 39 -6.76 -0.89 1.64
CA ILE A 39 -6.45 -1.99 2.54
C ILE A 39 -7.65 -2.30 3.43
N SER A 40 -7.85 -3.58 3.70
CA SER A 40 -8.80 -4.10 4.67
C SER A 40 -8.07 -4.68 5.87
N VAL A 41 -8.41 -4.25 7.08
CA VAL A 41 -7.72 -4.65 8.31
C VAL A 41 -8.63 -5.37 9.30
N LYS A 42 -8.17 -6.51 9.84
CA LYS A 42 -8.83 -7.27 10.92
C LYS A 42 -8.41 -6.84 12.34
N LEU A 43 -7.64 -5.76 12.46
CA LEU A 43 -6.94 -5.38 13.70
C LEU A 43 -7.78 -4.53 14.67
N HIS A 44 -7.48 -4.69 15.96
CA HIS A 44 -7.99 -3.88 17.08
C HIS A 44 -6.92 -2.92 17.68
N GLY A 45 -5.87 -2.61 16.94
CA GLY A 45 -4.74 -1.77 17.39
C GLY A 45 -4.76 -0.32 16.89
N ASN A 46 -3.66 0.42 17.13
CA ASN A 46 -3.49 1.79 16.65
C ASN A 46 -3.37 1.83 15.12
N MET A 47 -4.48 2.16 14.46
CA MET A 47 -4.59 2.16 13.00
C MET A 47 -3.68 3.20 12.33
N LEU A 48 -3.42 4.33 12.99
CA LEU A 48 -2.56 5.38 12.46
C LEU A 48 -1.11 4.90 12.35
N THR A 49 -0.57 4.30 13.41
CA THR A 49 0.81 3.75 13.41
C THR A 49 0.97 2.64 12.37
N LEU A 50 -0.07 1.82 12.16
CA LEU A 50 -0.05 0.82 11.10
C LEU A 50 0.02 1.48 9.71
N CYS A 51 -0.81 2.49 9.46
CA CYS A 51 -0.80 3.23 8.21
C CYS A 51 0.57 3.87 7.93
N GLU A 52 1.16 4.55 8.92
CA GLU A 52 2.48 5.17 8.79
C GLU A 52 3.56 4.14 8.44
N ARG A 53 3.53 2.97 9.08
CA ARG A 53 4.45 1.87 8.77
C ARG A 53 4.27 1.33 7.35
N ILE A 54 3.03 1.15 6.91
CA ILE A 54 2.74 0.69 5.54
C ILE A 54 3.20 1.73 4.52
N GLN A 55 2.90 3.01 4.74
CA GLN A 55 3.33 4.09 3.85
C GLN A 55 4.85 4.12 3.72
N LYS A 56 5.57 4.04 4.85
CA LYS A 56 7.04 4.00 4.84
C LYS A 56 7.56 2.77 4.08
N GLN A 57 7.06 1.58 4.38
CA GLN A 57 7.50 0.35 3.71
C GLN A 57 7.29 0.43 2.20
N VAL A 58 6.14 0.93 1.74
CA VAL A 58 5.85 1.09 0.31
C VAL A 58 6.80 2.09 -0.35
N ILE A 59 7.11 3.20 0.31
CA ILE A 59 8.07 4.19 -0.21
C ILE A 59 9.46 3.55 -0.37
N ASP A 60 9.94 2.90 0.69
CA ASP A 60 11.27 2.30 0.75
C ASP A 60 11.38 1.18 -0.30
N ASP A 61 10.42 0.25 -0.35
CA ASP A 61 10.43 -0.89 -1.28
C ASP A 61 10.40 -0.44 -2.75
N ILE A 62 9.58 0.55 -3.09
CA ILE A 62 9.49 1.04 -4.47
C ILE A 62 10.78 1.74 -4.87
N TYR A 63 11.38 2.51 -3.97
CA TYR A 63 12.67 3.12 -4.24
C TYR A 63 13.76 2.06 -4.45
N ASP A 64 13.83 1.07 -3.56
CA ASP A 64 14.83 0.00 -3.63
C ASP A 64 14.67 -0.86 -4.90
N MET A 65 13.44 -1.13 -5.34
CA MET A 65 13.17 -1.94 -6.53
C MET A 65 13.32 -1.17 -7.86
N THR A 66 13.06 0.14 -7.87
CA THR A 66 12.88 0.89 -9.14
C THR A 66 13.75 2.14 -9.28
N GLY A 67 14.37 2.61 -8.19
CA GLY A 67 15.08 3.88 -8.12
C GLY A 67 14.17 5.11 -8.24
N LYS A 68 12.84 4.94 -8.27
CA LYS A 68 11.89 6.05 -8.40
C LYS A 68 11.51 6.62 -7.05
N GLU A 69 11.42 7.95 -7.00
CA GLU A 69 10.95 8.68 -5.82
C GLU A 69 9.42 8.57 -5.71
N VAL A 70 8.94 8.07 -4.57
CA VAL A 70 7.51 8.09 -4.21
C VAL A 70 7.22 9.35 -3.39
N VAL A 71 6.38 10.23 -3.93
CA VAL A 71 6.03 11.51 -3.28
C VAL A 71 4.93 11.34 -2.26
N SER A 72 3.96 10.47 -2.54
CA SER A 72 2.85 10.22 -1.64
C SER A 72 2.31 8.80 -1.77
N VAL A 73 1.90 8.26 -0.61
CA VAL A 73 1.13 7.02 -0.51
C VAL A 73 -0.18 7.33 0.21
N HIS A 74 -1.30 7.22 -0.50
CA HIS A 74 -2.64 7.43 0.04
C HIS A 74 -3.24 6.07 0.44
N LEU A 75 -3.53 5.89 1.72
CA LEU A 75 -4.15 4.68 2.25
C LEU A 75 -5.65 4.89 2.51
N TYR A 76 -6.49 4.11 1.84
CA TYR A 76 -7.91 3.96 2.14
C TYR A 76 -8.09 2.70 2.99
N VAL A 77 -8.49 2.88 4.24
CA VAL A 77 -8.56 1.78 5.20
C VAL A 77 -10.01 1.37 5.43
N ARG A 78 -10.29 0.10 5.18
CA ARG A 78 -11.54 -0.57 5.52
C ARG A 78 -11.31 -1.43 6.75
N ARG A 79 -12.19 -1.32 7.74
CA ARG A 79 -12.16 -2.20 8.90
C ARG A 79 -13.03 -3.41 8.62
N LEU A 80 -12.45 -4.60 8.72
CA LEU A 80 -13.21 -5.84 8.72
C LEU A 80 -13.79 -6.05 10.11
N ILE A 81 -15.12 -6.14 10.18
CA ILE A 81 -15.86 -6.42 11.40
C ILE A 81 -16.32 -7.87 11.30
N ASP A 82 -15.94 -8.70 12.27
CA ASP A 82 -16.43 -10.08 12.35
C ASP A 82 -17.95 -10.05 12.54
N GLY A 83 -18.68 -10.62 11.58
CA GLY A 83 -20.14 -10.69 11.57
C GLY A 83 -20.66 -11.59 12.68
N LYS A 84 -20.70 -11.11 13.92
CA LYS A 84 -21.50 -11.73 14.99
C LYS A 84 -22.95 -11.23 15.03
N ASN A 85 -23.31 -10.22 14.22
CA ASN A 85 -24.64 -9.63 14.14
C ASN A 85 -25.10 -9.37 12.69
N ALA A 86 -24.86 -10.30 11.77
CA ALA A 86 -25.46 -10.28 10.43
C ALA A 86 -26.51 -11.40 10.33
#